data_AF-A0A952YFW1-F1
#
_entry.id   AF-A0A952YFW1-F1
#
_cell.length_a   1.000
_cell.length_b   1.000
_cell.length_c   1.000
_cell.angle_alpha   90.00
_cell.angle_beta   90.00
_cell.angle_gamma   90.00
#
_symmetry.space_group_name_H-M   'P 1'
#
loop_
_entity.id
_entity.type
_entity.pdbx_description
1 polymer ?
#
loop_
_entity_poly.entity_id
_entity_poly.type
_entity_poly.pdbx_seq_one_letter_code
_entity_poly.pdbx_strand_id
1 'polypeptide(L)' 'MKETSKTQSAAGKAAAEGLKRSARKEERKVEAQKGSPLKKGEERFEERSKSSDGKSAGTKQR' A
#
# COMPACT_ATOMS: atom_id res chain seq x y z
N MET A 1 -27.37 33.96 -15.92
CA MET A 1 -26.75 32.64 -15.74
C MET A 1 -25.24 32.84 -15.80
N LYS A 2 -24.49 32.53 -14.73
CA LYS A 2 -23.02 32.64 -14.76
C LYS A 2 -22.48 31.44 -15.54
N GLU A 3 -21.94 31.70 -16.72
CA GLU A 3 -21.24 30.68 -17.50
C GLU A 3 -20.00 30.24 -16.71
N THR A 4 -20.09 29.08 -16.09
CA THR A 4 -18.93 28.39 -15.51
C THR A 4 -18.14 27.77 -16.66
N SER A 5 -17.33 28.60 -17.33
CA SER A 5 -16.37 28.10 -18.31
C SER A 5 -15.37 27.22 -17.56
N LYS A 6 -15.64 25.91 -17.57
CA LYS A 6 -14.78 24.85 -17.05
C LYS A 6 -13.56 24.71 -17.96
N THR A 7 -12.78 25.78 -18.07
CA THR A 7 -11.50 25.76 -18.76
C THR A 7 -10.48 25.31 -17.73
N GLN A 8 -9.95 24.10 -17.91
CA GLN A 8 -8.78 23.67 -17.16
C GLN A 8 -7.65 24.65 -17.50
N SER A 9 -7.39 25.60 -16.59
CA SER A 9 -6.28 26.54 -16.73
C SER A 9 -4.98 25.76 -16.93
N ALA A 10 -3.98 26.36 -17.59
CA ALA A 10 -2.68 25.73 -17.76
C ALA A 10 -2.10 25.23 -16.42
N ALA A 11 -2.33 26.00 -15.35
CA ALA A 11 -2.01 25.62 -13.98
C ALA A 11 -2.77 24.36 -13.52
N GLY A 12 -4.07 24.26 -13.78
CA GLY A 12 -4.88 23.08 -13.47
C GLY A 12 -4.41 21.81 -14.19
N LYS A 13 -4.02 21.93 -15.47
CA LYS A 13 -3.47 20.82 -16.25
C LYS A 13 -2.11 20.38 -15.69
N ALA A 14 -1.22 21.32 -15.38
CA ALA A 14 0.09 21.02 -14.80
C ALA A 14 -0.03 20.33 -13.43
N ALA A 15 -0.96 20.79 -12.57
CA ALA A 15 -1.23 20.18 -11.27
C ALA A 15 -1.77 18.75 -11.41
N ALA A 16 -2.73 18.52 -12.33
CA ALA A 16 -3.27 17.19 -12.58
C ALA A 16 -2.21 16.20 -13.09
N GLU A 17 -1.34 16.64 -14.01
CA GLU A 17 -0.23 15.83 -14.51
C GLU A 17 0.81 15.54 -13.40
N GLY A 18 1.09 16.52 -12.54
CA GLY A 18 1.92 16.31 -11.34
C GLY A 18 1.36 15.23 -10.43
N LEU A 19 0.06 15.30 -10.13
CA LEU A 19 -0.64 14.33 -9.28
C LEU A 19 -0.62 12.91 -9.88
N LYS A 20 -0.87 12.78 -11.19
CA LYS A 20 -0.81 11.48 -11.87
C LYS A 20 0.58 10.86 -11.77
N ARG A 21 1.64 11.66 -11.95
CA ARG A 21 3.02 11.16 -11.85
C ARG A 21 3.38 10.72 -10.44
N SER A 22 2.99 11.47 -9.42
CA SER A 22 3.26 11.09 -8.02
C SER A 22 2.48 9.83 -7.63
N ALA A 23 1.19 9.75 -7.99
CA ALA A 23 0.37 8.57 -7.74
C ALA A 23 0.98 7.30 -8.38
N ARG A 24 1.34 7.35 -9.67
CA ARG A 24 1.99 6.22 -10.36
C ARG A 24 3.29 5.79 -9.69
N LYS A 25 4.08 6.73 -9.16
CA LYS A 25 5.33 6.41 -8.46
C LYS A 25 5.05 5.70 -7.14
N GLU A 26 4.07 6.17 -6.38
CA GLU A 26 3.72 5.54 -5.10
C GLU A 26 3.06 4.18 -5.30
N GLU A 27 2.17 4.03 -6.28
CA GLU A 27 1.56 2.75 -6.64
C GLU A 27 2.62 1.69 -6.95
N ARG A 28 3.60 2.01 -7.82
CA ARG A 28 4.71 1.10 -8.14
C ARG A 28 5.51 0.71 -6.90
N LYS A 29 5.75 1.64 -5.98
CA LYS A 29 6.47 1.39 -4.74
C LYS A 29 5.66 0.48 -3.80
N VAL A 30 4.37 0.74 -3.64
CA VAL A 30 3.47 -0.07 -2.82
C VAL A 30 3.32 -1.47 -3.40
N GLU A 31 3.19 -1.60 -4.72
CA GLU A 31 3.12 -2.90 -5.39
C GLU A 31 4.42 -3.68 -5.27
N ALA A 32 5.58 -3.04 -5.43
CA ALA A 32 6.88 -3.68 -5.20
C ALA A 32 7.07 -4.12 -3.75
N GLN A 33 6.43 -3.45 -2.79
CA GLN A 33 6.42 -3.83 -1.38
C GLN A 33 5.36 -4.89 -1.05
N LYS A 34 4.26 -4.97 -1.82
CA LYS A 34 3.23 -6.01 -1.65
C LYS A 34 3.85 -7.37 -1.98
N GLY A 35 3.63 -8.33 -1.09
CA GLY A 35 4.20 -9.69 -1.21
C GLY A 35 5.63 -9.81 -0.67
N SER A 36 6.29 -8.70 -0.31
CA SER A 36 7.49 -8.79 0.52
C SER A 36 7.12 -9.32 1.91
N PRO A 37 7.97 -10.14 2.55
CA PRO A 37 7.79 -10.50 3.94
C PRO A 37 7.65 -9.22 4.77
N LEU A 38 6.46 -8.97 5.31
CA LEU A 38 6.29 -7.87 6.24
C LEU A 38 7.18 -8.16 7.43
N LYS A 39 8.07 -7.23 7.80
CA LYS A 39 9.00 -7.41 8.93
C LYS A 39 8.32 -7.92 10.20
N LYS A 40 7.07 -7.50 10.44
CA LYS A 40 6.26 -7.93 11.59
C LYS A 40 5.35 -9.14 11.32
N GLY A 41 5.15 -9.52 10.06
CA GLY A 41 4.21 -10.59 9.67
C GLY A 41 4.67 -11.95 10.17
N GLU A 42 5.95 -12.24 10.03
CA GLU A 42 6.55 -13.50 10.47
C GLU A 42 6.59 -13.59 12.01
N GLU A 43 7.04 -12.54 12.69
CA GLU A 43 7.01 -12.44 14.16
C GLU A 43 5.58 -12.60 14.71
N ARG A 44 4.59 -11.92 14.12
CA ARG A 44 3.17 -12.05 14.53
C ARG A 44 2.60 -13.43 14.26
N PHE A 45 3.03 -14.09 13.18
CA PHE A 45 2.59 -15.45 12.87
C PHE A 45 3.15 -16.44 13.89
N GLU A 46 4.41 -16.30 14.29
CA GLU A 46 5.02 -17.07 15.38
C GLU A 46 4.38 -16.79 16.73
N GLU A 47 4.13 -15.52 17.08
CA GLU A 47 3.42 -15.11 18.30
C GLU A 47 2.03 -15.75 18.37
N ARG A 48 1.24 -15.63 17.30
CA ARG A 48 -0.09 -16.25 17.19
C ARG A 48 -0.04 -17.77 17.26
N SER A 49 1.02 -18.37 16.76
CA SER A 49 1.18 -19.83 16.83
C SER A 49 1.43 -20.27 18.26
N LYS A 50 2.30 -19.56 18.98
CA LYS A 50 2.68 -19.89 20.36
C LYS A 50 1.61 -19.55 21.40
N SER A 51 0.67 -18.65 21.09
CA SER A 51 -0.31 -18.17 22.08
C SER A 51 -1.21 -19.26 22.68
N SER A 52 -1.45 -20.36 21.96
CA SER A 52 -2.35 -21.42 22.41
C SER A 52 -1.68 -22.48 23.29
N ASP A 53 -0.45 -22.88 22.99
CA ASP A 53 0.22 -24.06 23.57
C ASP A 53 1.74 -23.92 23.63
N GLY A 54 2.26 -22.71 23.39
CA GLY A 54 3.69 -22.41 23.35
C GLY A 54 4.43 -22.90 22.10
N LYS A 55 3.77 -23.57 21.15
CA LYS A 55 4.43 -24.20 19.99
C LYS A 55 4.41 -23.31 18.75
N SER A 56 5.50 -23.34 17.98
CA SER A 56 5.58 -22.66 16.68
C SER A 56 4.70 -23.34 15.62
N ALA A 57 4.38 -22.61 14.54
CA ALA A 57 3.56 -23.15 13.45
C ALA A 57 4.16 -24.42 12.85
N GLY A 58 5.47 -24.42 12.59
CA GLY A 58 6.19 -25.56 12.03
C GLY A 58 6.21 -26.80 12.93
N THR A 59 5.95 -26.64 14.23
CA THR A 59 5.81 -27.77 15.16
C THR A 59 4.39 -28.35 15.15
N LYS A 60 3.38 -27.52 14.85
CA LYS A 60 1.96 -27.92 14.82
C LYS A 60 1.53 -28.58 13.51
N GLN A 61 2.21 -28.28 12.42
CA GLN A 61 1.91 -28.83 11.08
C GLN A 61 2.55 -30.20 10.82
N ARG A 62 3.26 -30.77 11.81
CA ARG A 62 3.88 -32.08 11.73
C ARG A 62 2.94 -33.17 12.23
#